data_AF-A0A7S3QHT1-F1
#
_entry.id   AF-A0A7S3QHT1-F1
#
_cell.length_a   1.000
_cell.length_b   1.000
_cell.length_c   1.000
_cell.angle_alpha   90.00
_cell.angle_beta   90.00
_cell.angle_gamma   90.00
#
_symmetry.space_group_name_H-M   'P 1'
#
loop_
_entity.id
_entity.type
_entity.pdbx_description
1 polymer ?
#
loop_
_entity_poly.entity_id
_entity_poly.type
_entity_poly.pdbx_seq_one_letter_code
_entity_poly.pdbx_strand_id
1 'polypeptide(L)'
;MKVSNLSIVSTILTVLTSQSSALKCGIKGVTMPCIGDTDSRYNQDISYDLKEQDNFWNSIGGLFLEDMVLYNSDGIPETNNAILPPQLGTYDFSNVKGFLNVTVDGSRYYYHRYLLVKHNSDGSADGSDGMQLPGFVNPIDFYAASTFEKDGAAKQMGIAQGFGNGGLVLTGETSASVVKPIGDKMLLTLAPNTMSPTVKDQSLEVYESLYCVDSECKESNAYTEQYHGFQDDIHTPFV
;
A
#
# COMPACT_ATOMS: atom_id res chain seq x y z
N MET A 1 52.83 72.72 34.12
CA MET A 1 51.39 72.44 34.31
C MET A 1 50.63 72.79 33.04
N LYS A 2 50.21 71.80 32.25
CA LYS A 2 49.13 71.91 31.27
C LYS A 2 48.87 70.54 30.61
N VAL A 3 47.59 70.14 30.65
CA VAL A 3 46.87 69.09 29.88
C VAL A 3 47.40 67.66 30.10
N SER A 4 46.62 66.60 30.31
CA SER A 4 45.36 66.25 29.65
C SER A 4 44.62 65.17 30.45
N ASN A 5 43.38 65.43 30.89
CA ASN A 5 42.48 64.36 31.31
C ASN A 5 41.74 63.86 30.07
N LEU A 6 42.12 62.67 29.63
CA LEU A 6 41.51 61.94 28.53
C LEU A 6 40.13 61.45 28.98
N SER A 7 39.07 62.16 28.61
CA SER A 7 37.70 61.61 28.67
C SER A 7 37.59 60.51 27.64
N ILE A 8 37.78 59.27 28.06
CA ILE A 8 37.33 58.11 27.30
C ILE A 8 35.81 58.09 27.45
N VAL A 9 35.15 58.67 26.45
CA VAL A 9 33.74 58.43 26.17
C VAL A 9 33.59 56.92 25.98
N SER A 10 33.12 56.25 27.03
CA SER A 10 32.68 54.87 26.95
C SER A 10 31.43 54.87 26.08
N THR A 11 31.63 54.68 24.79
CA THR A 11 30.54 54.37 23.86
C THR A 11 29.97 53.05 24.33
N ILE A 12 28.91 53.12 25.14
CA ILE A 12 28.01 52.00 25.36
C ILE A 12 27.40 51.72 24.00
N LEU A 13 28.09 50.91 23.20
CA LEU A 13 27.53 50.23 22.07
C LEU A 13 26.56 49.22 22.68
N THR A 14 25.36 49.69 23.03
CA THR A 14 24.24 48.82 23.32
C THR A 14 24.06 47.98 22.07
N VAL A 15 24.59 46.77 22.10
CA VAL A 15 24.17 45.67 21.24
C VAL A 15 22.70 45.51 21.57
N LEU A 16 21.85 46.23 20.85
CA LEU A 16 20.42 45.96 20.77
C LEU A 16 20.38 44.53 20.25
N THR A 17 20.23 43.58 21.16
CA THR A 17 19.86 42.22 20.81
C THR A 17 18.53 42.37 20.10
N SER A 18 18.54 42.34 18.77
CA SER A 18 17.34 42.28 17.96
C SER A 18 16.63 40.99 18.34
N GLN A 19 15.76 41.07 19.34
CA GLN A 19 14.90 39.97 19.73
C GLN A 19 13.85 39.85 18.65
N SER A 20 14.14 39.03 17.65
CA SER A 20 13.14 38.60 16.69
C SER A 20 12.16 37.69 17.42
N SER A 21 10.96 38.20 17.69
CA SER A 21 9.86 37.39 18.19
C SER A 21 9.07 36.87 16.99
N ALA A 22 8.90 35.55 16.89
CA ALA A 22 8.06 34.96 15.86
C ALA A 22 6.61 35.43 16.07
N LEU A 23 5.98 35.95 15.01
CA LEU A 23 4.56 36.27 15.01
C LEU A 23 3.75 34.97 15.10
N LYS A 24 2.65 35.00 15.85
CA LYS A 24 1.69 33.89 15.88
C LYS A 24 1.06 33.72 14.48
N CYS A 25 0.82 32.47 14.08
CA CYS A 25 -0.02 32.17 12.93
C CYS A 25 -1.48 32.60 13.20
N GLY A 26 -2.29 32.71 12.14
CA GLY A 26 -3.73 33.03 12.24
C GLY A 26 -4.06 34.51 12.46
N ILE A 27 -3.10 35.43 12.40
CA ILE A 27 -3.37 36.87 12.49
C ILE A 27 -3.94 37.34 11.15
N LYS A 28 -5.24 37.61 11.12
CA LYS A 28 -5.98 37.99 9.90
C LYS A 28 -5.28 39.13 9.14
N GLY A 29 -4.90 38.86 7.89
CA GLY A 29 -4.25 39.82 7.00
C GLY A 29 -2.75 40.06 7.26
N VAL A 30 -2.15 39.34 8.22
CA VAL A 30 -0.72 39.48 8.58
C VAL A 30 0.01 38.16 8.45
N THR A 31 -0.53 37.08 8.99
CA THR A 31 0.07 35.73 8.93
C THR A 31 -0.89 34.73 8.30
N MET A 32 -0.34 33.66 7.72
CA MET A 32 -1.15 32.54 7.23
C MET A 32 -1.89 31.87 8.41
N PRO A 33 -3.02 31.18 8.15
CA PRO A 33 -3.69 30.36 9.15
C PRO A 33 -2.73 29.39 9.84
N CYS A 34 -3.01 29.04 11.09
CA CYS A 34 -2.22 28.03 11.77
C CYS A 34 -2.42 26.67 11.09
N ILE A 35 -1.34 25.90 10.95
CA ILE A 35 -1.43 24.55 10.39
C ILE A 35 -2.44 23.69 11.16
N GLY A 36 -2.53 23.87 12.47
CA GLY A 36 -3.50 23.19 13.33
C GLY A 36 -4.97 23.46 12.98
N ASP A 37 -5.26 24.58 12.31
CA ASP A 37 -6.62 24.97 11.91
C ASP A 37 -6.97 24.46 10.50
N THR A 38 -5.96 24.16 9.66
CA THR A 38 -6.16 23.84 8.24
C THR A 38 -5.86 22.40 7.88
N ASP A 39 -5.06 21.72 8.70
CA ASP A 39 -4.52 20.39 8.41
C ASP A 39 -5.18 19.35 9.32
N SER A 40 -5.84 18.36 8.70
CA SER A 40 -6.60 17.31 9.36
C SER A 40 -5.80 16.54 10.40
N ARG A 41 -4.48 16.40 10.20
CA ARG A 41 -3.57 15.68 11.11
C ARG A 41 -3.61 16.21 12.54
N TYR A 42 -3.81 17.51 12.69
CA TYR A 42 -3.79 18.20 13.98
C TYR A 42 -5.18 18.43 14.56
N ASN A 43 -6.24 18.14 13.80
CA ASN A 43 -7.60 18.26 14.27
C ASN A 43 -7.95 17.09 15.21
N GLN A 44 -8.23 17.38 16.48
CA GLN A 44 -8.58 16.38 17.49
C GLN A 44 -9.99 15.80 17.32
N ASP A 45 -10.86 16.50 16.59
CA ASP A 45 -12.23 16.08 16.34
C ASP A 45 -12.34 15.08 15.17
N ILE A 46 -11.27 14.91 14.38
CA ILE A 46 -11.20 13.91 13.32
C ILE A 46 -10.68 12.59 13.89
N SER A 47 -11.51 11.55 13.77
CA SER A 47 -11.24 10.20 14.23
C SER A 47 -10.15 9.48 13.45
N TYR A 48 -9.56 8.46 14.05
CA TYR A 48 -8.72 7.47 13.36
C TYR A 48 -9.52 6.26 12.86
N ASP A 49 -10.82 6.18 13.19
CA ASP A 49 -11.69 5.12 12.68
C ASP A 49 -11.88 5.28 11.16
N LEU A 50 -11.50 4.26 10.41
CA LEU A 50 -11.60 4.24 8.96
C LEU A 50 -13.06 4.45 8.50
N LYS A 51 -14.02 3.83 9.20
CA LYS A 51 -15.45 3.94 8.88
C LYS A 51 -16.03 5.33 9.14
N GLU A 52 -15.41 6.11 10.02
CA GLU A 52 -15.77 7.51 10.27
C GLU A 52 -15.07 8.47 9.30
N GLN A 53 -13.91 8.07 8.74
CA GLN A 53 -13.18 8.85 7.76
C GLN A 53 -13.74 8.73 6.34
N ASP A 54 -14.19 7.53 5.93
CA ASP A 54 -14.75 7.29 4.61
C ASP A 54 -15.83 6.18 4.62
N ASN A 55 -16.95 6.42 3.94
CA ASN A 55 -18.09 5.51 3.90
C ASN A 55 -17.79 4.19 3.18
N PHE A 56 -16.82 4.16 2.27
CA PHE A 56 -16.39 2.95 1.58
C PHE A 56 -15.99 1.83 2.56
N TRP A 57 -15.36 2.19 3.67
CA TRP A 57 -14.95 1.22 4.68
C TRP A 57 -16.12 0.52 5.38
N ASN A 58 -17.30 1.13 5.38
CA ASN A 58 -18.52 0.51 5.89
C ASN A 58 -19.08 -0.55 4.93
N SER A 59 -18.85 -0.39 3.62
CA SER A 59 -19.47 -1.22 2.59
C SER A 59 -18.69 -2.48 2.26
N ILE A 60 -17.38 -2.52 2.51
CA ILE A 60 -16.53 -3.68 2.17
C ILE A 60 -16.42 -4.74 3.27
N GLY A 61 -16.97 -4.51 4.46
CA GLY A 61 -16.87 -5.47 5.57
C GLY A 61 -17.74 -6.70 5.31
N GLY A 62 -17.16 -7.90 5.34
CA GLY A 62 -17.93 -9.14 5.16
C GLY A 62 -17.16 -10.31 4.59
N LEU A 63 -17.90 -11.38 4.31
CA LEU A 63 -17.41 -12.58 3.65
C LEU A 63 -17.85 -12.57 2.18
N PHE A 64 -16.87 -12.74 1.29
CA PHE A 64 -17.03 -12.74 -0.14
C PHE A 64 -16.58 -14.08 -0.72
N LEU A 65 -17.28 -14.50 -1.77
CA LEU A 65 -16.85 -15.57 -2.65
C LEU A 65 -16.24 -14.93 -3.89
N GLU A 66 -15.10 -15.43 -4.31
CA GLU A 66 -14.38 -14.89 -5.45
C GLU A 66 -14.29 -15.93 -6.56
N ASP A 67 -14.49 -15.45 -7.79
CA ASP A 67 -14.16 -16.16 -9.01
C ASP A 67 -13.01 -15.41 -9.68
N MET A 68 -11.82 -16.02 -9.70
CA MET A 68 -10.60 -15.39 -10.19
C MET A 68 -10.06 -16.13 -11.42
N VAL A 69 -9.58 -15.34 -12.37
CA VAL A 69 -8.88 -15.80 -13.57
C VAL A 69 -7.53 -15.09 -13.62
N LEU A 70 -6.44 -15.85 -13.68
CA LEU A 70 -5.12 -15.30 -13.93
C LEU A 70 -4.85 -15.30 -15.43
N TYR A 71 -4.43 -14.16 -15.96
CA TYR A 71 -4.06 -14.00 -17.37
C TYR A 71 -2.55 -13.83 -17.48
N ASN A 72 -1.96 -14.43 -18.51
CA ASN A 72 -0.57 -14.21 -18.87
C ASN A 72 -0.38 -12.86 -19.59
N SER A 73 0.86 -12.55 -20.00
CA SER A 73 1.19 -11.31 -20.73
C SER A 73 0.46 -11.13 -22.06
N ASP A 74 -0.03 -12.22 -22.67
CA ASP A 74 -0.79 -12.18 -23.92
C ASP A 74 -2.31 -12.05 -23.68
N GLY A 75 -2.75 -11.92 -22.43
CA GLY A 75 -4.16 -11.84 -22.06
C GLY A 75 -4.88 -13.19 -22.17
N ILE A 76 -4.16 -14.30 -22.16
CA ILE A 76 -4.71 -15.67 -22.22
C ILE A 76 -4.80 -16.23 -20.80
N PRO A 77 -5.93 -16.83 -20.39
CA PRO A 77 -6.04 -17.49 -19.10
C PRO A 77 -4.94 -18.54 -18.89
N GLU A 78 -4.28 -18.49 -17.73
CA GLU A 78 -3.24 -19.44 -17.36
C GLU A 78 -3.85 -20.78 -16.92
N THR A 79 -3.83 -21.77 -17.80
CA THR A 79 -4.38 -23.10 -17.50
C THR A 79 -3.33 -24.14 -17.12
N ASN A 80 -2.05 -23.83 -17.27
CA ASN A 80 -0.96 -24.82 -17.21
C ASN A 80 0.33 -24.22 -16.60
N ASN A 81 0.24 -23.76 -15.34
CA ASN A 81 1.36 -23.11 -14.66
C ASN A 81 2.02 -24.05 -13.62
N ALA A 82 3.34 -24.20 -13.69
CA ALA A 82 4.16 -25.00 -12.79
C ALA A 82 4.81 -24.12 -11.71
N ILE A 83 4.04 -23.79 -10.68
CA ILE A 83 4.51 -22.98 -9.52
C ILE A 83 5.25 -23.79 -8.45
N LEU A 84 5.07 -25.11 -8.46
CA LEU A 84 5.77 -26.07 -7.62
C LEU A 84 6.79 -26.84 -8.49
N PRO A 85 7.75 -27.56 -7.89
CA PRO A 85 8.72 -28.34 -8.66
C PRO A 85 8.05 -29.13 -9.80
N PRO A 86 8.55 -29.07 -11.05
CA PRO A 86 7.82 -29.55 -12.23
C PRO A 86 7.35 -31.00 -12.16
N GLN A 87 8.05 -31.85 -11.41
CA GLN A 87 7.62 -33.24 -11.15
C GLN A 87 6.24 -33.35 -10.45
N LEU A 88 5.80 -32.30 -9.76
CA LEU A 88 4.50 -32.24 -9.10
C LEU A 88 3.37 -31.80 -10.04
N GLY A 89 3.61 -31.67 -11.34
CA GLY A 89 2.59 -31.30 -12.32
C GLY A 89 2.27 -29.80 -12.31
N THR A 90 1.13 -29.46 -12.91
CA THR A 90 0.73 -28.08 -13.20
C THR A 90 -0.64 -27.75 -12.63
N TYR A 91 -0.94 -26.46 -12.59
CA TYR A 91 -2.14 -25.92 -11.98
C TYR A 91 -2.92 -25.03 -12.96
N ASP A 92 -4.23 -25.08 -12.83
CA ASP A 92 -5.20 -24.32 -13.62
C ASP A 92 -5.65 -23.08 -12.84
N PHE A 93 -5.18 -21.91 -13.29
CA PHE A 93 -5.53 -20.61 -12.76
C PHE A 93 -6.62 -19.91 -13.57
N SER A 94 -7.26 -20.60 -14.53
CA SER A 94 -8.37 -20.05 -15.29
C SER A 94 -9.71 -20.06 -14.55
N ASN A 95 -9.79 -20.75 -13.41
CA ASN A 95 -10.97 -20.86 -12.57
C ASN A 95 -10.58 -21.07 -11.10
N VAL A 96 -9.94 -20.06 -10.52
CA VAL A 96 -9.59 -20.04 -9.09
C VAL A 96 -10.82 -19.65 -8.29
N LYS A 97 -11.12 -20.41 -7.22
CA LYS A 97 -12.16 -20.04 -6.26
C LYS A 97 -11.53 -19.41 -5.04
N GLY A 98 -12.06 -18.28 -4.59
CA GLY A 98 -11.59 -17.59 -3.40
C GLY A 98 -12.65 -17.48 -2.32
N PHE A 99 -12.19 -17.46 -1.06
CA PHE A 99 -12.99 -17.05 0.09
C PHE A 99 -12.26 -15.89 0.76
N LEU A 100 -12.85 -14.70 0.71
CA LEU A 100 -12.26 -13.47 1.24
C LEU A 100 -13.10 -12.98 2.41
N ASN A 101 -12.50 -12.81 3.58
CA ASN A 101 -13.13 -12.21 4.74
C ASN A 101 -12.45 -10.88 5.06
N VAL A 102 -13.19 -9.79 4.89
CA VAL A 102 -12.73 -8.43 5.15
C VAL A 102 -13.29 -7.93 6.48
N THR A 103 -12.41 -7.42 7.33
CA THR A 103 -12.75 -6.77 8.59
C THR A 103 -12.16 -5.37 8.63
N VAL A 104 -13.02 -4.40 8.93
CA VAL A 104 -12.61 -3.03 9.25
C VAL A 104 -13.09 -2.70 10.65
N ASP A 105 -12.16 -2.38 11.55
CA ASP A 105 -12.44 -2.10 12.96
C ASP A 105 -11.53 -0.97 13.46
N GLY A 106 -12.15 0.16 13.80
CA GLY A 106 -11.43 1.36 14.18
C GLY A 106 -10.43 1.77 13.10
N SER A 107 -9.18 1.92 13.50
CA SER A 107 -8.08 2.29 12.60
C SER A 107 -7.50 1.13 11.80
N ARG A 108 -8.11 -0.05 11.79
CA ARG A 108 -7.53 -1.27 11.22
C ARG A 108 -8.36 -1.81 10.08
N TYR A 109 -7.68 -2.18 9.00
CA TYR A 109 -8.22 -2.93 7.88
C TYR A 109 -7.45 -4.24 7.77
N TYR A 110 -8.16 -5.35 7.82
CA TYR A 110 -7.60 -6.69 7.74
C TYR A 110 -8.43 -7.52 6.78
N TYR A 111 -7.77 -8.34 5.97
CA TYR A 111 -8.46 -9.42 5.29
C TYR A 111 -7.73 -10.74 5.37
N HIS A 112 -8.53 -11.80 5.36
CA HIS A 112 -8.08 -13.18 5.23
C HIS A 112 -8.66 -13.77 3.95
N ARG A 113 -7.81 -14.34 3.10
CA ARG A 113 -8.18 -14.87 1.79
C ARG A 113 -7.66 -16.28 1.62
N TYR A 114 -8.51 -17.21 1.20
CA TYR A 114 -8.10 -18.54 0.75
C TYR A 114 -8.37 -18.67 -0.74
N LEU A 115 -7.33 -18.93 -1.53
CA LEU A 115 -7.47 -19.26 -2.95
C LEU A 115 -7.34 -20.77 -3.15
N LEU A 116 -8.28 -21.35 -3.88
CA LEU A 116 -8.33 -22.76 -4.22
C LEU A 116 -8.00 -22.89 -5.70
N VAL A 117 -6.89 -23.56 -5.98
CA VAL A 117 -6.38 -23.74 -7.33
C VAL A 117 -6.36 -25.22 -7.67
N LYS A 118 -6.92 -25.56 -8.82
CA LYS A 118 -7.04 -26.94 -9.28
C LYS A 118 -5.71 -27.43 -9.84
N HIS A 119 -5.34 -28.67 -9.53
CA HIS A 119 -4.22 -29.38 -10.15
C HIS A 119 -4.67 -30.09 -11.44
N ASN A 120 -3.84 -30.09 -12.47
CA ASN A 120 -4.15 -30.66 -13.79
C ASN A 120 -4.00 -32.18 -13.88
N SER A 121 -3.52 -32.81 -12.80
CA SER A 121 -3.32 -34.27 -12.72
C SER A 121 -2.31 -34.82 -13.73
N ASP A 122 -1.33 -34.00 -14.09
CA ASP A 122 -0.24 -34.28 -15.04
C ASP A 122 1.13 -34.45 -14.35
N GLY A 123 1.15 -34.51 -13.01
CA GLY A 123 2.35 -34.76 -12.21
C GLY A 123 2.72 -36.25 -12.11
N SER A 124 4.02 -36.52 -11.93
CA SER A 124 4.55 -37.86 -11.62
C SER A 124 5.68 -37.76 -10.59
N ALA A 125 5.56 -38.46 -9.47
CA ALA A 125 6.62 -38.46 -8.45
C ALA A 125 7.90 -39.18 -8.93
N ASP A 126 7.79 -40.02 -9.96
CA ASP A 126 8.83 -40.94 -10.43
C ASP A 126 8.89 -41.09 -11.97
N GLY A 127 8.16 -40.27 -12.73
CA GLY A 127 8.06 -40.42 -14.19
C GLY A 127 7.01 -41.43 -14.66
N SER A 128 6.21 -42.03 -13.76
CA SER A 128 5.02 -42.80 -14.13
C SER A 128 3.78 -41.91 -14.12
N ASP A 129 3.03 -41.91 -15.22
CA ASP A 129 1.76 -41.19 -15.34
C ASP A 129 0.81 -41.57 -14.18
N GLY A 130 0.19 -40.58 -13.54
CA GLY A 130 -1.02 -40.81 -12.74
C GLY A 130 -1.06 -40.31 -11.30
N MET A 131 -0.19 -39.39 -10.87
CA MET A 131 -0.33 -38.80 -9.54
C MET A 131 -1.38 -37.68 -9.54
N GLN A 132 -2.60 -38.01 -9.12
CA GLN A 132 -3.65 -37.02 -8.82
C GLN A 132 -3.32 -36.33 -7.50
N LEU A 133 -2.48 -35.30 -7.55
CA LEU A 133 -2.36 -34.40 -6.41
C LEU A 133 -3.67 -33.63 -6.25
N PRO A 134 -4.14 -33.42 -5.00
CA PRO A 134 -5.20 -32.46 -4.77
C PRO A 134 -4.71 -31.07 -5.24
N GLY A 135 -5.65 -30.22 -5.64
CA GLY A 135 -5.36 -28.79 -5.77
C GLY A 135 -4.77 -28.24 -4.48
N PHE A 136 -4.19 -27.04 -4.54
CA PHE A 136 -3.63 -26.39 -3.35
C PHE A 136 -4.52 -25.26 -2.86
N VAL A 137 -4.31 -24.93 -1.59
CA VAL A 137 -4.91 -23.76 -0.92
C VAL A 137 -3.80 -22.74 -0.67
N ASN A 138 -4.00 -21.51 -1.12
CA ASN A 138 -3.12 -20.38 -0.86
C ASN A 138 -3.78 -19.44 0.16
N PRO A 139 -3.44 -19.52 1.46
CA PRO A 139 -3.84 -18.53 2.44
C PRO A 139 -3.05 -17.23 2.26
N ILE A 140 -3.77 -16.11 2.28
CA ILE A 140 -3.22 -14.76 2.22
C ILE A 140 -3.86 -13.96 3.36
N ASP A 141 -3.02 -13.43 4.23
CA ASP A 141 -3.36 -12.48 5.28
C ASP A 141 -2.83 -11.11 4.90
N PHE A 142 -3.66 -10.08 5.02
CA PHE A 142 -3.27 -8.70 4.80
C PHE A 142 -3.69 -7.85 5.98
N TYR A 143 -2.79 -6.97 6.42
CA TYR A 143 -3.06 -6.04 7.49
C TYR A 143 -2.63 -4.63 7.09
N ALA A 144 -3.52 -3.67 7.30
CA ALA A 144 -3.28 -2.25 7.17
C ALA A 144 -3.88 -1.45 8.33
N ALA A 145 -3.38 -0.24 8.54
CA ALA A 145 -3.90 0.68 9.54
C ALA A 145 -4.04 2.11 8.98
N SER A 146 -4.99 2.88 9.50
CA SER A 146 -5.23 4.27 9.11
C SER A 146 -3.94 5.09 9.10
N THR A 147 -3.77 5.95 8.11
CA THR A 147 -2.64 6.86 8.05
C THR A 147 -2.75 7.96 9.11
N PHE A 148 -1.62 8.62 9.40
CA PHE A 148 -1.62 9.82 10.23
C PHE A 148 -2.26 11.02 9.52
N GLU A 149 -2.42 10.98 8.19
CA GLU A 149 -3.02 12.03 7.36
C GLU A 149 -4.54 12.20 7.62
N LYS A 150 -5.19 11.17 8.17
CA LYS A 150 -6.63 11.11 8.45
C LYS A 150 -7.49 11.42 7.21
N ASP A 151 -7.05 10.92 6.05
CA ASP A 151 -7.66 11.14 4.74
C ASP A 151 -8.42 9.90 4.23
N GLY A 152 -8.77 8.98 5.13
CA GLY A 152 -9.42 7.71 4.80
C GLY A 152 -8.46 6.64 4.27
N ALA A 153 -7.18 6.94 4.05
CA ALA A 153 -6.21 5.95 3.60
C ALA A 153 -5.74 5.04 4.74
N ALA A 154 -5.39 3.80 4.39
CA ALA A 154 -4.75 2.83 5.26
C ALA A 154 -3.41 2.40 4.67
N LYS A 155 -2.37 2.29 5.51
CA LYS A 155 -1.04 1.82 5.14
C LYS A 155 -0.89 0.36 5.50
N GLN A 156 -0.49 -0.48 4.53
CA GLN A 156 -0.16 -1.88 4.76
C GLN A 156 0.96 -1.98 5.80
N MET A 157 0.77 -2.82 6.81
CA MET A 157 1.82 -3.10 7.80
C MET A 157 2.44 -4.48 7.58
N GLY A 158 1.74 -5.37 6.88
CA GLY A 158 2.25 -6.69 6.56
C GLY A 158 1.28 -7.43 5.66
N ILE A 159 1.87 -8.30 4.86
CA ILE A 159 1.18 -9.38 4.16
C ILE A 159 1.83 -10.68 4.62
N ALA A 160 1.05 -11.72 4.75
CA ALA A 160 1.56 -13.06 4.87
C ALA A 160 0.89 -13.97 3.86
N GLN A 161 1.70 -14.76 3.18
CA GLN A 161 1.25 -15.69 2.17
C GLN A 161 1.85 -17.07 2.46
N GLY A 162 1.00 -18.09 2.51
CA GLY A 162 1.44 -19.46 2.74
C GLY A 162 1.53 -20.27 1.45
N PHE A 163 2.72 -20.72 1.10
CA PHE A 163 2.90 -21.79 0.11
C PHE A 163 3.36 -23.07 0.82
N GLY A 164 2.43 -23.97 1.12
CA GLY A 164 2.73 -25.27 1.74
C GLY A 164 3.37 -25.17 3.14
N ASN A 165 4.06 -26.24 3.59
CA ASN A 165 4.63 -26.39 4.94
C ASN A 165 5.72 -25.36 5.33
N GLY A 166 6.01 -24.36 4.49
CA GLY A 166 6.86 -23.22 4.82
C GLY A 166 6.01 -22.16 5.50
N GLY A 167 6.22 -21.95 6.80
CA GLY A 167 5.42 -21.05 7.62
C GLY A 167 5.31 -19.61 7.10
N LEU A 168 4.37 -18.89 7.70
CA LEU A 168 4.06 -17.47 7.52
C LEU A 168 5.30 -16.60 7.20
N VAL A 169 5.44 -16.15 5.96
CA VAL A 169 6.43 -15.12 5.61
C VAL A 169 5.77 -13.76 5.78
N LEU A 170 6.05 -13.08 6.88
CA LEU A 170 5.77 -11.65 7.00
C LEU A 170 6.84 -10.90 6.22
N THR A 171 6.55 -10.49 4.98
CA THR A 171 7.42 -9.55 4.29
C THR A 171 7.17 -8.16 4.89
N GLY A 172 8.07 -7.72 5.76
CA GLY A 172 8.12 -6.32 6.16
C GLY A 172 8.62 -5.51 4.97
N GLU A 173 7.71 -4.95 4.17
CA GLU A 173 8.08 -4.12 3.03
C GLU A 173 8.69 -2.80 3.53
N THR A 174 9.87 -2.45 3.02
CA THR A 174 10.54 -1.16 3.31
C THR A 174 9.76 0.03 2.77
N SER A 175 8.80 -0.23 1.88
CA SER A 175 7.90 0.74 1.27
C SER A 175 6.51 0.13 1.27
N ALA A 176 5.81 0.29 2.38
CA ALA A 176 4.49 -0.30 2.58
C ALA A 176 3.46 0.27 1.61
N SER A 177 2.64 -0.61 1.04
CA SER A 177 1.51 -0.23 0.19
C SER A 177 0.56 0.73 0.89
N VAL A 178 -0.06 1.61 0.11
CA VAL A 178 -1.14 2.49 0.57
C VAL A 178 -2.43 2.07 -0.09
N VAL A 179 -3.45 1.85 0.73
CA VAL A 179 -4.80 1.50 0.36
C VAL A 179 -5.66 2.75 0.55
N LYS A 180 -6.27 3.25 -0.51
CA LYS A 180 -7.01 4.51 -0.47
C LYS A 180 -8.37 4.39 -1.16
N PRO A 181 -9.47 4.77 -0.50
CA PRO A 181 -10.75 4.97 -1.16
C PRO A 181 -10.65 6.06 -2.24
N ILE A 182 -11.18 5.76 -3.42
CA ILE A 182 -11.29 6.70 -4.55
C ILE A 182 -12.78 6.90 -4.82
N GLY A 183 -13.33 7.95 -4.21
CA GLY A 183 -14.77 8.13 -4.12
C GLY A 183 -15.45 7.01 -3.32
N ASP A 184 -16.77 6.90 -3.45
CA ASP A 184 -17.55 6.05 -2.53
C ASP A 184 -17.56 4.56 -2.90
N LYS A 185 -16.79 4.14 -3.93
CA LYS A 185 -16.97 2.81 -4.56
C LYS A 185 -15.69 2.08 -4.96
N MET A 186 -14.52 2.70 -4.83
CA MET A 186 -13.28 2.11 -5.30
C MET A 186 -12.23 2.16 -4.20
N LEU A 187 -11.45 1.09 -4.10
CA LEU A 187 -10.24 0.99 -3.31
C LEU A 187 -9.07 0.84 -4.27
N LEU A 188 -8.08 1.71 -4.12
CA LEU A 188 -6.82 1.60 -4.83
C LEU A 188 -5.73 1.22 -3.84
N THR A 189 -5.10 0.08 -4.05
CA THR A 189 -3.88 -0.35 -3.37
C THR A 189 -2.70 -0.08 -4.28
N LEU A 190 -1.76 0.73 -3.80
CA LEU A 190 -0.51 1.05 -4.47
C LEU A 190 0.62 0.34 -3.74
N ALA A 191 1.21 -0.69 -4.35
CA ALA A 191 2.36 -1.40 -3.79
C ALA A 191 3.66 -0.91 -4.47
N PRO A 192 4.55 -0.22 -3.73
CA PRO A 192 5.86 0.16 -4.25
C PRO A 192 6.72 -1.08 -4.47
N ASN A 193 7.48 -1.15 -5.57
CA ASN A 193 8.41 -2.25 -5.79
C ASN A 193 9.40 -2.37 -4.63
N THR A 194 9.33 -3.45 -3.85
CA THR A 194 10.36 -3.78 -2.85
C THR A 194 11.10 -5.09 -3.14
N MET A 195 10.75 -5.79 -4.23
CA MET A 195 11.42 -7.03 -4.60
C MET A 195 12.69 -6.73 -5.41
N SER A 196 13.78 -6.53 -4.66
CA SER A 196 15.20 -6.57 -5.07
C SER A 196 15.93 -5.20 -5.06
N PRO A 197 16.72 -4.89 -4.01
CA PRO A 197 17.63 -3.74 -4.01
C PRO A 197 18.78 -3.87 -5.03
N THR A 198 18.89 -5.00 -5.73
CA THR A 198 19.97 -5.32 -6.67
C THR A 198 19.69 -4.87 -8.11
N VAL A 199 18.45 -4.53 -8.46
CA VAL A 199 18.10 -4.03 -9.80
C VAL A 199 17.37 -2.70 -9.63
N LYS A 200 18.14 -1.62 -9.44
CA LYS A 200 17.60 -0.26 -9.33
C LYS A 200 16.81 0.21 -10.56
N ASP A 201 16.94 -0.50 -11.69
CA ASP A 201 16.44 -0.05 -12.99
C ASP A 201 15.15 -0.75 -13.46
N GLN A 202 14.50 -1.56 -12.61
CA GLN A 202 13.21 -2.17 -12.93
C GLN A 202 12.25 -2.06 -11.75
N SER A 203 11.65 -0.89 -11.56
CA SER A 203 10.53 -0.74 -10.62
C SER A 203 9.29 -1.42 -11.21
N LEU A 204 8.92 -2.60 -10.69
CA LEU A 204 7.62 -3.21 -10.92
C LEU A 204 6.60 -2.52 -10.00
N GLU A 205 5.77 -1.66 -10.56
CA GLU A 205 4.67 -1.07 -9.80
C GLU A 205 3.45 -1.97 -9.91
N VAL A 206 2.90 -2.38 -8.76
CA VAL A 206 1.69 -3.19 -8.71
C VAL A 206 0.54 -2.34 -8.20
N TYR A 207 -0.51 -2.28 -9.00
CA TYR A 207 -1.75 -1.58 -8.68
C TYR A 207 -2.84 -2.62 -8.52
N GLU A 208 -3.44 -2.71 -7.34
CA GLU A 208 -4.65 -3.50 -7.15
C GLU A 208 -5.82 -2.54 -6.97
N SER A 209 -6.82 -2.67 -7.84
CA SER A 209 -8.04 -1.89 -7.79
C SER A 209 -9.18 -2.81 -7.44
N LEU A 210 -9.91 -2.52 -6.36
CA LEU A 210 -11.18 -3.14 -6.03
C LEU A 210 -12.29 -2.11 -6.19
N TYR A 211 -13.38 -2.46 -6.87
CA TYR A 211 -14.51 -1.55 -7.03
C TYR A 211 -15.83 -2.28 -6.85
N CYS A 212 -16.77 -1.59 -6.21
CA CYS A 212 -18.12 -2.09 -6.00
C CYS A 212 -18.93 -2.01 -7.30
N VAL A 213 -19.50 -3.14 -7.71
CA VAL A 213 -20.34 -3.23 -8.90
C VAL A 213 -21.74 -2.66 -8.59
N ASP A 214 -22.23 -2.88 -7.37
CA ASP A 214 -23.50 -2.34 -6.88
C ASP A 214 -23.30 -1.18 -5.88
N SER A 215 -24.40 -0.55 -5.47
CA SER A 215 -24.39 0.58 -4.53
C SER A 215 -24.13 0.20 -3.08
N GLU A 216 -24.28 -1.06 -2.73
CA GLU A 216 -24.12 -1.61 -1.37
C GLU A 216 -22.80 -2.39 -1.22
N CYS A 217 -22.01 -2.50 -2.29
CA CYS A 217 -20.79 -3.31 -2.39
C CYS A 217 -20.99 -4.80 -2.04
N LYS A 218 -22.17 -5.36 -2.35
CA LYS A 218 -22.40 -6.81 -2.19
C LYS A 218 -21.66 -7.62 -3.25
N GLU A 219 -21.46 -7.02 -4.42
CA GLU A 219 -20.63 -7.51 -5.49
C GLU A 219 -19.50 -6.51 -5.77
N SER A 220 -18.28 -7.03 -5.92
CA SER A 220 -17.09 -6.25 -6.23
C SER A 220 -16.24 -6.95 -7.27
N ASN A 221 -15.59 -6.17 -8.11
CA ASN A 221 -14.56 -6.66 -9.00
C ASN A 221 -13.21 -6.14 -8.53
N ALA A 222 -12.20 -7.00 -8.63
CA ALA A 222 -10.82 -6.64 -8.40
C ALA A 222 -10.00 -6.89 -9.66
N TYR A 223 -9.02 -6.04 -9.89
CA TYR A 223 -8.05 -6.21 -10.96
C TYR A 223 -6.68 -5.75 -10.50
N THR A 224 -5.67 -6.51 -10.88
CA THR A 224 -4.27 -6.25 -10.55
C THR A 224 -3.52 -5.95 -11.83
N GLU A 225 -2.91 -4.78 -11.88
CA GLU A 225 -2.01 -4.36 -12.94
C GLU A 225 -0.58 -4.41 -12.44
N GLN A 226 0.32 -4.86 -13.30
CA GLN A 226 1.75 -4.78 -13.07
C GLN A 226 2.38 -3.95 -14.19
N TYR A 227 3.00 -2.84 -13.83
CA TYR A 227 3.72 -1.98 -14.75
C TYR A 227 5.21 -2.12 -14.53
N HIS A 228 5.94 -2.36 -15.61
CA HIS A 228 7.38 -2.14 -15.61
C HIS A 228 7.61 -0.64 -15.80
N GLY A 229 8.29 0.00 -14.84
CA GLY A 229 8.67 1.40 -14.96
C GLY A 229 9.35 1.67 -16.30
N PHE A 230 8.85 2.67 -17.03
CA PHE A 230 9.48 3.14 -18.25
C PHE A 230 10.90 3.61 -17.92
N GLN A 231 11.90 3.05 -18.62
CA GLN A 231 13.15 3.77 -18.81
C GLN A 231 12.80 5.03 -19.61
N ASP A 232 12.83 6.19 -18.98
CA ASP A 232 13.16 7.40 -19.72
C ASP A 232 14.56 7.15 -20.26
N ASP A 233 14.66 6.83 -21.55
CA ASP A 233 15.91 6.90 -22.30
C ASP A 233 16.45 8.31 -22.06
N ILE A 234 17.41 8.43 -21.14
CA ILE A 234 18.23 9.61 -21.01
C ILE A 234 18.92 9.73 -22.36
N HIS A 235 18.38 10.60 -23.22
CA HIS A 235 19.10 11.14 -24.35
C HIS A 235 20.40 11.70 -23.79
N THR A 236 21.48 10.93 -23.92
CA THR A 236 22.83 11.45 -23.84
C THR A 236 22.96 12.44 -24.99
N PRO A 237 23.13 13.76 -24.72
CA PRO A 237 23.54 14.64 -25.79
C PRO A 237 24.93 14.18 -26.22
N PHE A 238 25.06 13.80 -27.49
CA PHE A 238 26.37 13.65 -28.13
C PHE A 238 27.13 14.97 -27.91
N VAL A 239 28.26 14.88 -27.22
CA VAL A 239 29.35 15.86 -27.23
C VAL A 239 30.58 15.16 -27.77
#